data_AF-A0A7W3R9F9-F1
#
_entry.id   AF-A0A7W3R9F9-F1
#
_cell.length_a   1.000
_cell.length_b   1.000
_cell.length_c   1.000
_cell.angle_alpha   90.00
_cell.angle_beta   90.00
_cell.angle_gamma   90.00
#
_symmetry.space_group_name_H-M   'P 1'
#
loop_
_entity.id
_entity.type
_entity.pdbx_description
1 polymer ?
#
loop_
_entity_poly.entity_id
_entity_poly.type
_entity_poly.pdbx_seq_one_letter_code
_entity_poly.pdbx_strand_id
1 'polypeptide(L)'
;MHAAAEQGRRTIREQRFEVLGAVASGDTVALEVLWTGVLAVPLGDLPAGHVLRAHIATFLEFRDGLIRAQRNYDCYEPLRP
;
A
#
# COMPACT_ATOMS: atom_id res chain seq x y z
N MET A 1 -1.08 12.98 5.98
CA MET A 1 -1.00 11.52 6.27
C MET A 1 -1.97 11.06 7.34
N HIS A 2 -2.06 11.70 8.52
CA HIS A 2 -2.88 11.18 9.63
C HIS A 2 -4.36 10.95 9.31
N ALA A 3 -5.05 11.90 8.67
CA ALA A 3 -6.46 11.76 8.31
C ALA A 3 -6.71 10.67 7.25
N ALA A 4 -5.84 10.59 6.22
CA ALA A 4 -5.92 9.55 5.21
C ALA A 4 -5.64 8.15 5.78
N ALA A 5 -4.69 8.04 6.73
CA ALA A 5 -4.42 6.81 7.44
C ALA A 5 -5.62 6.36 8.30
N GLU A 6 -6.28 7.30 8.98
CA GLU A 6 -7.48 7.02 9.77
C GLU A 6 -8.65 6.55 8.89
N GLN A 7 -8.87 7.19 7.74
CA GLN A 7 -9.88 6.75 6.78
C GLN A 7 -9.54 5.38 6.18
N GLY A 8 -8.27 5.13 5.87
CA GLY A 8 -7.78 3.83 5.42
C GLY A 8 -8.06 2.72 6.44
N ARG A 9 -7.82 2.97 7.73
CA ARG A 9 -8.12 2.02 8.83
C ARG A 9 -9.60 1.64 8.93
N ARG A 10 -10.51 2.53 8.54
CA ARG A 10 -11.95 2.22 8.51
C ARG A 10 -12.35 1.36 7.31
N THR A 11 -11.53 1.37 6.25
CA THR A 11 -11.82 0.69 4.98
C THR A 11 -11.15 -0.67 4.90
N ILE A 12 -9.95 -0.81 5.45
CA ILE A 12 -9.14 -2.04 5.43
C ILE A 12 -8.95 -2.51 6.87
N ARG A 13 -9.51 -3.69 7.22
CA ARG A 13 -9.45 -4.24 8.59
C ARG A 13 -8.11 -4.89 8.89
N GLU A 14 -7.43 -5.42 7.87
CA GLU A 14 -6.15 -6.09 7.96
C GLU A 14 -5.36 -5.84 6.68
N GLN A 15 -4.05 -5.62 6.79
CA GLN A 15 -3.18 -5.52 5.62
C GLN A 15 -1.77 -6.04 5.91
N ARG A 16 -1.14 -6.54 4.86
CA ARG A 16 0.24 -7.03 4.85
C ARG A 16 1.00 -6.41 3.69
N PHE A 17 2.24 -6.02 3.96
CA PHE A 17 3.19 -5.56 2.97
C PHE A 17 4.36 -6.54 2.97
N GLU A 18 4.63 -7.16 1.84
CA GLU A 18 5.77 -8.05 1.64
C GLU A 18 6.75 -7.38 0.69
N VAL A 19 7.95 -7.04 1.17
CA VAL A 19 9.00 -6.45 0.34
C VAL A 19 9.63 -7.55 -0.49
N LEU A 20 9.44 -7.49 -1.80
CA LEU A 20 10.01 -8.43 -2.76
C LEU A 20 11.40 -7.99 -3.23
N GLY A 21 11.62 -6.67 -3.28
CA GLY A 21 12.89 -6.09 -3.69
C GLY A 21 13.08 -4.68 -3.15
N ALA A 22 14.33 -4.28 -2.98
CA ALA A 22 14.71 -2.95 -2.52
C ALA A 22 16.01 -2.48 -3.19
N VAL A 23 16.01 -1.24 -3.67
CA VAL A 23 17.19 -0.56 -4.21
C VAL A 23 17.30 0.82 -3.57
N ALA A 24 18.42 1.10 -2.91
CA ALA A 24 18.72 2.40 -2.34
C ALA A 24 19.69 3.19 -3.23
N SER A 25 19.42 4.48 -3.43
CA SER A 25 20.28 5.41 -4.15
C SER A 25 20.16 6.82 -3.58
N GLY A 26 21.26 7.34 -3.02
CA GLY A 26 21.25 8.60 -2.27
C GLY A 26 20.23 8.57 -1.13
N ASP A 27 19.37 9.58 -1.08
CA ASP A 27 18.30 9.70 -0.08
C ASP A 27 16.99 8.99 -0.51
N THR A 28 17.00 8.19 -1.58
CA THR A 28 15.81 7.50 -2.09
C THR A 28 15.93 5.98 -1.98
N VAL A 29 14.84 5.32 -1.60
CA VAL A 29 14.68 3.87 -1.67
C VAL A 29 13.51 3.54 -2.59
N ALA A 30 13.78 2.77 -3.64
CA ALA A 30 12.77 2.14 -4.47
C ALA A 30 12.49 0.73 -3.94
N LEU A 31 11.22 0.40 -3.71
CA LEU A 31 10.77 -0.90 -3.22
C LEU A 31 9.79 -1.51 -4.21
N GLU A 32 9.94 -2.81 -4.44
CA GLU A 32 8.89 -3.66 -4.98
C GLU A 32 8.19 -4.36 -3.81
N VAL A 33 6.87 -4.20 -3.73
CA VAL A 33 6.07 -4.67 -2.60
C VAL A 33 4.83 -5.40 -3.08
N LEU A 34 4.59 -6.61 -2.59
CA LEU A 34 3.27 -7.21 -2.66
C LEU A 34 2.44 -6.71 -1.47
N TRP A 35 1.38 -5.96 -1.77
CA TRP A 35 0.40 -5.54 -0.78
C TRP A 35 -0.82 -6.44 -0.83
N THR A 36 -1.33 -6.81 0.34
CA THR A 36 -2.62 -7.49 0.51
C THR A 36 -3.44 -6.75 1.55
N GLY A 37 -4.72 -6.47 1.24
CA GLY A 37 -5.64 -5.79 2.15
C GLY A 37 -7.00 -6.46 2.20
N VAL A 38 -7.54 -6.63 3.42
CA VAL A 38 -8.88 -7.20 3.65
C VAL A 38 -9.87 -6.07 3.91
N LEU A 39 -10.93 -5.99 3.10
CA LEU A 39 -11.96 -4.95 3.25
C LEU A 39 -12.72 -5.10 4.57
N ALA A 40 -12.81 -4.00 5.33
CA ALA A 40 -13.64 -3.89 6.54
C ALA A 40 -15.11 -3.62 6.19
N VAL A 41 -15.32 -2.87 5.11
CA VAL A 41 -16.64 -2.43 4.62
C VAL A 41 -16.72 -2.75 3.11
N PRO A 42 -17.91 -2.90 2.53
CA PRO A 42 -18.06 -3.09 1.09
C PRO A 42 -17.45 -1.93 0.29
N LEU A 43 -16.92 -2.23 -0.90
CA LEU A 43 -16.35 -1.25 -1.82
C LEU A 43 -16.85 -1.52 -3.24
N GLY A 44 -17.78 -0.70 -3.72
CA GLY A 44 -18.50 -0.98 -4.97
C GLY A 44 -19.25 -2.31 -4.85
N ASP A 45 -19.01 -3.22 -5.80
CA ASP A 45 -19.60 -4.56 -5.81
C ASP A 45 -18.84 -5.58 -4.94
N LEU A 46 -17.71 -5.20 -4.33
CA LEU A 46 -16.92 -6.09 -3.50
C LEU A 46 -17.46 -6.14 -2.07
N PRO A 47 -17.71 -7.33 -1.50
CA PRO A 47 -18.22 -7.46 -0.15
C PRO A 47 -17.15 -7.15 0.91
N ALA A 48 -17.59 -6.82 2.12
CA ALA A 48 -16.71 -6.81 3.29
C ALA A 48 -16.04 -8.19 3.47
N GLY A 49 -14.76 -8.20 3.82
CA GLY A 49 -13.94 -9.40 3.89
C GLY A 49 -13.26 -9.81 2.58
N HIS A 50 -13.59 -9.18 1.45
CA HIS A 50 -12.89 -9.41 0.20
C HIS A 50 -11.40 -9.01 0.30
N VAL A 51 -10.52 -9.78 -0.34
CA VAL A 51 -9.07 -9.62 -0.29
C VAL A 51 -8.57 -8.94 -1.56
N LEU A 52 -8.09 -7.72 -1.41
CA LEU A 52 -7.41 -6.97 -2.46
C LEU A 52 -5.93 -7.33 -2.49
N ARG A 53 -5.35 -7.38 -3.70
CA ARG A 53 -3.91 -7.55 -3.93
C ARG A 53 -3.41 -6.53 -4.92
N ALA A 54 -2.21 -6.00 -4.67
CA ALA A 54 -1.52 -5.12 -5.59
C ALA A 54 -0.02 -5.36 -5.56
N HIS A 55 0.60 -5.34 -6.74
CA HIS A 55 2.05 -5.22 -6.89
C HIS A 55 2.39 -3.74 -6.94
N ILE A 56 3.08 -3.26 -5.92
CA ILE A 56 3.36 -1.85 -5.70
C ILE A 56 4.83 -1.57 -5.96
N ALA A 57 5.11 -0.59 -6.82
CA ALA A 57 6.38 0.09 -6.82
C ALA A 57 6.25 1.34 -5.95
N THR A 58 6.96 1.39 -4.82
CA THR A 58 6.98 2.57 -3.94
C THR A 58 8.36 3.19 -3.87
N PHE A 59 8.42 4.51 -3.95
CA PHE A 59 9.64 5.31 -3.86
C PHE A 59 9.55 6.19 -2.62
N LEU A 60 10.45 5.95 -1.68
CA LEU A 60 10.54 6.67 -0.41
C LEU A 60 11.75 7.60 -0.44
N GLU A 61 11.53 8.89 -0.21
CA GLU A 61 12.59 9.87 -0.03
C GLU A 61 12.79 10.14 1.45
N PHE A 62 14.04 10.11 1.91
CA PHE A 62 14.42 10.28 3.30
C PHE A 62 15.08 11.64 3.55
N ARG A 63 14.88 12.17 4.75
CA ARG A 63 15.62 13.30 5.29
C ARG A 63 15.74 13.12 6.79
N ASP A 64 16.96 13.23 7.32
CA ASP A 64 17.25 13.08 8.76
C ASP A 64 16.71 11.75 9.34
N GLY A 65 16.80 10.67 8.56
CA GLY A 65 16.32 9.33 8.94
C GLY A 65 14.80 9.13 8.88
N LEU A 66 14.04 10.14 8.43
CA LEU A 66 12.58 10.09 8.30
C LEU A 66 12.14 10.09 6.85
N ILE A 67 11.03 9.40 6.54
CA ILE A 67 10.40 9.47 5.22
C ILE A 67 9.80 10.88 5.05
N ARG A 68 10.36 11.65 4.12
CA ARG A 68 9.90 13.00 3.77
C ARG A 68 8.86 13.00 2.65
N ALA A 69 8.96 12.06 1.71
CA ALA A 69 8.00 11.90 0.63
C ALA A 69 7.85 10.43 0.21
N GLN A 70 6.68 10.10 -0.33
CA GLN A 70 6.37 8.77 -0.83
C GLN A 70 5.59 8.92 -2.15
N ARG A 71 5.96 8.12 -3.15
CA ARG A 71 5.20 7.94 -4.40
C ARG A 71 4.94 6.46 -4.63
N ASN A 72 3.72 6.12 -5.00
CA ASN A 72 3.30 4.75 -5.26
C ASN A 72 2.79 4.60 -6.70
N TYR A 73 3.10 3.47 -7.31
CA TYR A 73 2.49 2.97 -8.54
C TYR A 73 1.95 1.58 -8.23
N ASP A 74 0.62 1.49 -8.12
CA ASP A 74 -0.05 0.29 -7.64
C ASP A 74 -0.69 -0.43 -8.82
N CYS A 75 -0.22 -1.64 -9.11
CA CYS A 75 -0.82 -2.53 -10.09
C CYS A 75 -1.75 -3.51 -9.35
N TYR A 76 -3.03 -3.19 -9.30
CA TYR A 76 -4.03 -4.06 -8.68
C TYR A 76 -4.29 -5.30 -9.52
N GLU A 77 -4.37 -6.46 -8.87
CA GLU A 77 -4.89 -7.66 -9.51
C GLU A 77 -6.36 -7.47 -9.91
N PRO A 78 -6.86 -8.22 -10.90
CA PRO A 78 -8.26 -8.14 -11.32
C PRO A 78 -9.23 -8.33 -10.14
N LEU A 79 -10.09 -7.34 -9.93
CA LEU A 79 -11.16 -7.40 -8.94
C LEU A 79 -12.25 -8.34 -9.46
N ARG A 80 -12.45 -9.47 -8.78
CA ARG A 80 -13.52 -10.43 -9.09
C ARG A 80 -14.47 -10.46 -7.89
N PRO A 81 -15.79 -10.22 -8.07
CA PRO A 81 -16.76 -10.30 -6.99
C PRO A 81 -16.75 -11.67 -6.29
#